data_AF-C7GA33-F1
#
_entry.id   AF-C7GA33-F1
#
_cell.length_a   1.000
_cell.length_b   1.000
_cell.length_c   1.000
_cell.angle_alpha   90.00
_cell.angle_beta   90.00
_cell.angle_gamma   90.00
#
_symmetry.space_group_name_H-M   'P 1'
#
loop_
_entity.id
_entity.type
_entity.pdbx_description
1 polymer ?
#
loop_
_entity_poly.entity_id
_entity_poly.type
_entity_poly.pdbx_seq_one_letter_code
_entity_poly.pdbx_strand_id
1 'polypeptide(L)' 'MEFYRPAFIIGVPVGFVNVEVAKEMILHTDVPCIVNRGRKGGSNVAAAICNALLYEVRREDAAKKVD' A
#
# COMPACT_ATOMS: atom_id res chain seq x y z
N MET A 1 5.38 -6.62 25.44
CA MET A 1 5.98 -6.14 24.18
C MET A 1 4.85 -5.60 23.35
N GLU A 2 4.85 -4.30 23.05
CA GLU A 2 3.83 -3.70 22.19
C GLU A 2 4.27 -3.88 20.75
N PHE A 3 3.51 -4.66 19.98
CA PHE A 3 3.77 -4.86 18.57
C PHE A 3 3.20 -3.66 17.80
N TYR A 4 4.01 -3.04 16.97
CA TYR A 4 3.56 -1.93 16.14
C TYR A 4 2.48 -2.39 15.16
N ARG A 5 1.31 -1.75 15.21
CA ARG A 5 0.19 -1.99 14.28
C ARG A 5 0.04 -0.79 13.34
N PRO A 6 0.44 -0.90 12.06
CA PRO A 6 0.24 0.17 11.10
C PRO A 6 -1.25 0.34 10.76
N ALA A 7 -1.64 1.56 10.40
CA ALA A 7 -3.00 1.84 9.92
C ALA A 7 -3.28 1.25 8.53
N PHE A 8 -2.24 1.15 7.68
CA PHE A 8 -2.32 0.68 6.31
C PHE A 8 -0.94 0.22 5.81
N ILE A 9 -0.88 -0.73 4.87
CA ILE A 9 0.37 -1.26 4.30
C ILE A 9 0.39 -1.14 2.77
N ILE A 10 1.46 -0.57 2.21
CA ILE A 10 1.79 -0.66 0.77
C ILE A 10 2.87 -1.72 0.60
N GLY A 11 2.47 -2.96 0.33
CA GLY A 11 3.34 -4.12 0.23
C GLY A 11 3.73 -4.43 -1.22
N VAL A 12 4.62 -3.60 -1.80
CA VAL A 12 5.06 -3.77 -3.21
C VAL A 12 6.56 -4.08 -3.37
N PRO A 13 7.18 -4.99 -2.59
CA PRO A 13 8.57 -5.37 -2.82
C PRO A 13 8.75 -6.00 -4.21
N VAL A 14 9.92 -5.79 -4.81
CA VAL A 14 10.35 -6.41 -6.08
C VAL A 14 11.54 -7.31 -5.84
N GLY A 15 11.59 -8.44 -6.53
CA GLY A 15 12.73 -9.35 -6.42
C GLY A 15 12.36 -10.80 -6.70
N PHE A 16 13.35 -11.67 -6.55
CA PHE A 16 13.26 -13.07 -6.96
C PHE A 16 13.23 -14.07 -5.79
N VAL A 17 13.64 -13.64 -4.60
CA VAL A 17 13.72 -14.48 -3.40
C VAL A 17 12.72 -13.97 -2.37
N ASN A 18 11.86 -14.85 -1.86
CA ASN A 18 10.87 -14.59 -0.79
C ASN A 18 9.86 -13.44 -1.00
N VAL A 19 9.88 -12.75 -2.14
CA VAL A 19 8.99 -11.61 -2.41
C VAL A 19 7.52 -12.02 -2.45
N GLU A 20 7.22 -13.13 -3.13
CA GLU A 20 5.84 -13.63 -3.22
C GLU A 20 5.34 -14.08 -1.83
N VAL A 21 6.15 -14.80 -1.07
CA VAL A 21 5.81 -15.25 0.29
C VAL A 21 5.61 -14.05 1.24
N ALA A 22 6.48 -13.04 1.19
CA ALA A 22 6.34 -11.83 1.99
C ALA A 22 5.03 -11.08 1.71
N LYS A 23 4.62 -11.03 0.44
CA LYS A 23 3.36 -10.41 0.02
C LYS A 23 2.14 -11.20 0.48
N GLU A 24 2.19 -12.53 0.39
CA GLU A 24 1.13 -13.38 0.90
C GLU A 24 1.00 -13.23 2.43
N MET A 25 2.10 -13.12 3.18
CA MET A 25 2.03 -12.85 4.62
C MET A 25 1.30 -11.53 4.93
N ILE A 26 1.56 -10.46 4.17
CA ILE A 26 0.84 -9.18 4.32
C ILE A 26 -0.65 -9.34 4.02
N LEU A 27 -0.99 -10.06 2.94
CA LEU A 27 -2.38 -10.30 2.52
C LEU A 27 -3.19 -11.12 3.54
N HIS A 28 -2.52 -11.91 4.40
CA HIS A 28 -3.16 -12.67 5.47
C HIS A 28 -3.25 -11.92 6.81
N THR A 29 -2.77 -10.67 6.88
CA THR A 29 -2.97 -9.82 8.07
C THR A 29 -4.37 -9.21 8.09
N ASP A 30 -4.78 -8.71 9.25
CA ASP A 30 -6.00 -7.92 9.43
C ASP A 30 -5.78 -6.41 9.19
N VAL A 31 -4.61 -6.03 8.70
CA VAL A 31 -4.28 -4.63 8.38
C VAL A 31 -4.67 -4.33 6.93
N PRO A 32 -5.45 -3.26 6.67
CA PRO A 32 -5.76 -2.82 5.32
C PRO A 32 -4.49 -2.65 4.48
N CYS A 33 -4.47 -3.16 3.25
CA CYS A 33 -3.27 -3.14 2.42
C CYS A 33 -3.53 -3.02 0.91
N ILE A 34 -2.52 -2.51 0.20
CA ILE A 34 -2.36 -2.66 -1.26
C ILE A 34 -1.11 -3.48 -1.51
N VAL A 35 -1.27 -4.61 -2.17
CA VAL A 35 -0.20 -5.56 -2.51
C VAL A 35 -0.36 -5.96 -3.97
N ASN A 36 0.73 -5.87 -4.74
CA ASN A 36 0.73 -6.38 -6.11
C ASN A 36 1.25 -7.83 -6.11
N ARG A 37 0.46 -8.79 -6.60
CA ARG A 37 0.86 -10.20 -6.60
C ARG A 37 2.04 -10.47 -7.54
N GLY A 38 2.77 -11.55 -7.26
CA GLY A 38 3.97 -11.94 -8.00
C GLY A 38 5.22 -11.15 -7.60
N ARG A 39 6.23 -11.17 -8.47
CA ARG A 39 7.60 -10.71 -8.18
C ARG A 39 7.89 -9.24 -8.52
N LYS A 40 7.00 -8.58 -9.26
CA LYS A 40 7.15 -7.17 -9.67
C LYS A 40 6.90 -6.23 -8.48
N GLY A 41 7.32 -4.97 -8.57
CA GLY A 41 7.10 -3.98 -7.51
C GLY A 41 8.16 -2.87 -7.56
N GLY A 42 8.52 -2.32 -6.40
CA GLY A 42 9.62 -1.38 -6.23
C GLY A 42 9.18 -0.01 -5.71
N SER A 43 10.15 0.85 -5.42
CA SER A 43 9.94 2.19 -4.87
C SER A 43 9.06 3.07 -5.76
N ASN A 44 9.23 3.01 -7.09
CA ASN A 44 8.41 3.79 -8.02
C ASN A 44 6.93 3.39 -7.95
N VAL A 45 6.64 2.10 -7.80
CA VAL A 45 5.26 1.61 -7.63
C VAL A 45 4.70 2.09 -6.28
N ALA A 46 5.50 2.03 -5.21
CA ALA A 46 5.09 2.53 -3.90
C ALA A 46 4.78 4.03 -3.94
N ALA A 47 5.67 4.83 -4.54
CA ALA A 47 5.48 6.28 -4.69
C ALA A 47 4.26 6.62 -5.54
N ALA A 48 4.01 5.87 -6.62
CA ALA A 48 2.82 6.04 -7.45
C ALA A 48 1.52 5.76 -6.66
N ILE A 49 1.50 4.71 -5.84
CA ILE A 49 0.35 4.41 -4.96
C ILE A 49 0.14 5.54 -3.95
N CYS A 50 1.21 6.01 -3.29
CA CYS A 50 1.12 7.15 -2.36
C CYS A 50 0.54 8.39 -3.05
N ASN A 51 1.05 8.73 -4.25
CA ASN A 51 0.57 9.88 -5.01
C ASN A 51 -0.91 9.73 -5.40
N ALA A 52 -1.33 8.54 -5.84
CA ALA A 52 -2.73 8.27 -6.16
C ALA A 52 -3.64 8.48 -4.94
N LEU A 53 -3.27 7.95 -3.77
CA LEU A 53 -4.02 8.16 -2.53
C LEU A 53 -4.12 9.64 -2.17
N LEU A 54 -3.01 10.38 -2.28
CA LEU A 54 -3.01 11.84 -2.03
C LEU A 54 -3.92 12.58 -3.01
N TYR A 55 -3.96 12.18 -4.28
CA TYR A 55 -4.85 12.79 -5.26
C TYR A 55 -6.32 12.55 -4.92
N GLU A 56 -6.70 11.34 -4.53
CA GLU A 56 -8.08 11.03 -4.15
C GLU A 56 -8.52 11.82 -2.91
N VAL A 57 -7.69 11.89 -1.86
CA VAL A 57 -7.97 12.73 -0.68
C VAL A 57 -8.16 14.19 -1.09
N ARG A 58 -7.28 14.70 -1.96
CA ARG A 58 -7.36 16.10 -2.41
C ARG A 58 -8.61 16.38 -3.26
N ARG A 59 -9.08 15.39 -4.03
CA ARG A 59 -10.33 15.48 -4.80
C ARG A 59 -11.55 15.49 -3.89
N GLU A 60 -11.59 14.65 -2.86
CA GLU A 60 -12.66 14.67 -1.86
C GLU A 60 -12.72 16.02 -1.14
N ASP A 61 -11.57 16.56 -0.74
CA ASP A 61 -11.49 17.86 -0.08
C ASP A 61 -11.98 19.01 -0.97
N ALA A 62 -11.74 18.91 -2.28
CA ALA A 62 -12.26 19.88 -3.25
C ALA A 62 -13.77 19.74 -3.41
N ALA A 63 -14.32 18.53 -3.46
CA ALA A 63 -15.76 18.29 -3.54
C ALA A 63 -16.51 18.86 -2.32
N LYS A 64 -15.98 18.64 -1.12
CA LYS A 64 -16.55 19.15 0.16
C LYS A 64 -16.55 20.68 0.30
N LYS A 65 -15.82 21.41 -0.55
CA LYS A 65 -15.76 22.89 -0.53
C LYS A 65 -16.75 23.55 -1.49
N VAL A 66 -17.36 22.77 -2.37
CA VAL A 66 -18.33 23.25 -3.36
C VAL A 66 -19.77 23.09 -2.86
N ASP A 67 -19.95 22.27 -1.81
CA ASP A 67 -21.17 22.17 -1.00
C ASP A 67 -21.13 23.19 0.17
#